data_AF-A0A9Q3I5K0-F1
#
_entry.id   AF-A0A9Q3I5K0-F1
#
_cell.length_a   1.000
_cell.length_b   1.000
_cell.length_c   1.000
_cell.angle_alpha   90.00
_cell.angle_beta   90.00
_cell.angle_gamma   90.00
#
_symmetry.space_group_name_H-M   'P 1'
#
loop_
_entity.id
_entity.type
_entity.pdbx_description
1 polymer ?
#
loop_
_entity_poly.entity_id
_entity_poly.type
_entity_poly.pdbx_seq_one_letter_code
_entity_poly.pdbx_strand_id
1 'polypeptide(L)'
;MDWVTGLQPGCDRGYNDCLVIVDRFSKTQIFLQCHKDDTAMDTALLLWNRVVSWTGIFTNIISDRDPKFTSALWKIFTKYLGQNYPSLQPTTHKPMVWLKG
;
A
#
# COMPACT_ATOMS: atom_id res chain seq x y z
N MET A 1 -3.38 0.38 -2.39
CA MET A 1 -2.63 1.27 -1.49
C MET A 1 -2.32 2.51 -2.26
N ASP A 2 -2.61 3.65 -1.66
CA ASP A 2 -2.46 4.96 -2.27
C ASP A 2 -2.23 5.99 -1.17
N TRP A 3 -1.63 7.13 -1.51
CA TRP A 3 -1.37 8.21 -0.56
C TRP A 3 -2.36 9.35 -0.78
N VAL A 4 -2.95 9.83 0.31
CA VAL A 4 -3.57 11.15 0.34
C VAL A 4 -2.49 12.12 0.81
N THR A 5 -2.04 12.98 -0.10
CA THR A 5 -0.89 13.87 0.13
C THR A 5 -1.31 15.33 0.32
N GLY A 6 -0.42 16.12 0.92
CA GLY A 6 -0.60 17.57 1.03
C GLY A 6 -1.62 17.98 2.09
N LEU A 7 -1.75 17.17 3.14
CA LEU A 7 -2.58 17.50 4.29
C LEU A 7 -1.89 18.59 5.12
N GLN A 8 -2.68 19.49 5.68
CA GLN A 8 -2.16 20.40 6.71
C GLN A 8 -1.70 19.56 7.91
N PRO A 9 -0.57 19.89 8.56
CA PRO A 9 -0.09 19.16 9.73
C PRO A 9 -1.19 19.06 10.79
N GLY A 10 -1.68 17.84 11.02
CA GLY A 10 -2.91 17.61 11.78
C GLY A 10 -2.73 17.53 13.30
N CYS A 11 -1.49 17.51 13.81
CA CYS A 11 -1.16 17.37 15.23
C CYS A 11 0.28 17.81 15.54
N ASP A 12 0.64 17.82 16.84
CA ASP A 12 2.00 18.16 17.31
C ASP A 12 3.10 17.28 16.73
N ARG A 13 2.76 16.08 16.25
CA ARG A 13 3.69 15.16 15.58
C ARG A 13 3.89 15.48 14.09
N GLY A 14 3.15 16.43 13.54
CA GLY A 14 3.36 16.97 12.20
C GLY A 14 3.01 16.04 11.05
N TYR A 15 2.16 15.02 11.25
CA TYR A 15 1.71 14.17 10.14
C TYR A 15 1.02 15.01 9.07
N ASN A 16 1.49 14.88 7.84
CA ASN A 16 1.10 15.72 6.70
C ASN A 16 0.68 14.90 5.46
N ASP A 17 0.73 13.57 5.53
CA ASP A 17 0.21 12.64 4.52
C ASP A 17 -0.58 11.51 5.21
N CYS A 18 -1.37 10.77 4.44
CA CYS A 18 -2.08 9.57 4.92
C CYS A 18 -1.95 8.43 3.92
N LEU A 19 -1.46 7.26 4.38
CA LEU A 19 -1.47 6.03 3.61
C LEU A 19 -2.85 5.37 3.74
N VAL A 20 -3.49 5.13 2.60
CA VAL A 20 -4.81 4.49 2.52
C VAL A 20 -4.65 3.07 2.01
N ILE A 21 -5.20 2.14 2.79
CA ILE A 21 -5.22 0.72 2.48
C ILE A 21 -6.67 0.27 2.47
N VAL A 22 -7.07 -0.40 1.40
CA VAL A 22 -8.44 -0.90 1.24
C VAL A 22 -8.36 -2.41 1.05
N ASP A 23 -8.97 -3.15 1.96
CA ASP A 23 -9.27 -4.55 1.70
C ASP A 23 -10.49 -4.63 0.79
N ARG A 24 -10.27 -5.10 -0.45
CA ARG A 24 -11.32 -5.18 -1.47
C ARG A 24 -12.36 -6.27 -1.17
N PHE A 25 -12.03 -7.26 -0.33
CA PHE A 25 -12.94 -8.33 0.06
C PHE A 25 -13.89 -7.85 1.15
N SER A 26 -13.38 -7.43 2.31
CA SER A 26 -14.23 -6.96 3.42
C SER A 26 -14.79 -5.55 3.22
N LYS A 27 -14.29 -4.79 2.24
CA LYS A 27 -14.55 -3.34 2.08
C LYS A 27 -14.05 -2.50 3.26
N THR A 28 -13.17 -3.03 4.10
CA THR A 28 -12.55 -2.28 5.19
C THR A 28 -11.52 -1.30 4.64
N GLN A 29 -11.57 -0.05 5.10
CA GLN A 29 -10.54 0.96 4.85
C GLN A 29 -9.70 1.18 6.10
N ILE A 30 -8.38 1.20 5.93
CA ILE A 30 -7.40 1.51 6.97
C ILE A 30 -6.68 2.78 6.54
N PHE A 31 -6.70 3.77 7.42
CA PHE A 31 -6.02 5.06 7.25
C PHE A 31 -4.85 5.12 8.23
N LEU A 32 -3.64 5.32 7.71
CA LEU A 32 -2.44 5.40 8.51
C LEU A 32 -1.83 6.79 8.33
N GLN A 33 -1.68 7.50 9.46
CA GLN A 33 -0.98 8.78 9.50
C GLN A 33 0.50 8.56 9.26
N CYS A 34 1.09 9.42 8.43
CA CYS A 34 2.46 9.30 7.95
C CYS A 34 3.00 10.67 7.56
N HIS A 35 4.28 10.72 7.25
CA HIS A 35 4.93 11.92 6.75
C HIS A 35 5.17 11.80 5.25
N LYS A 36 5.07 12.92 4.55
CA LYS A 36 5.34 13.01 3.11
C LYS A 36 6.73 12.48 2.75
N ASP A 37 7.70 12.74 3.62
CA ASP A 37 9.10 12.38 3.45
C ASP A 37 9.43 10.96 3.95
N ASP A 38 8.42 10.19 4.39
CA ASP A 38 8.60 8.80 4.81
C ASP A 38 9.23 7.98 3.69
N THR A 39 10.27 7.21 4.03
CA THR A 39 10.96 6.37 3.05
C THR A 39 10.17 5.08 2.77
N ALA A 40 10.65 4.30 1.80
CA ALA A 40 10.14 2.96 1.57
C ALA A 40 10.29 2.05 2.82
N MET A 41 11.34 2.25 3.62
CA MET A 41 11.56 1.50 4.86
C MET A 41 10.51 1.89 5.91
N ASP A 42 10.29 3.19 6.10
CA ASP A 42 9.30 3.70 7.05
C ASP A 42 7.90 3.20 6.69
N THR A 43 7.56 3.21 5.40
CA THR A 43 6.31 2.66 4.88
C THR A 43 6.18 1.16 5.16
N ALA A 44 7.24 0.38 4.92
CA ALA A 44 7.22 -1.08 5.18
C ALA A 44 7.07 -1.39 6.67
N LEU A 45 7.77 -0.66 7.54
CA LEU A 45 7.65 -0.78 8.99
C LEU A 45 6.25 -0.37 9.47
N LEU A 46 5.69 0.71 8.93
CA LEU A 46 4.34 1.16 9.24
C LEU A 46 3.31 0.08 8.88
N LEU A 47 3.42 -0.52 7.69
CA LEU A 47 2.55 -1.61 7.26
C LEU A 47 2.69 -2.84 8.17
N TRP A 48 3.92 -3.26 8.45
CA TRP A 48 4.19 -4.43 9.29
C TRP A 48 3.60 -4.25 10.70
N ASN A 49 3.90 -3.12 11.34
CA ASN A 49 3.54 -2.87 12.72
C ASN A 49 2.05 -2.60 12.93
N ARG A 50 1.38 -1.94 11.98
CA ARG A 50 -0.01 -1.48 12.16
C ARG A 50 -1.02 -2.36 11.47
N VAL A 51 -0.65 -2.99 10.37
CA VAL A 51 -1.59 -3.64 9.48
C VAL A 51 -1.43 -5.14 9.55
N VAL A 52 -0.24 -5.65 9.27
CA VAL A 52 0.02 -7.10 9.28
C VAL A 52 -0.23 -7.70 10.67
N SER A 53 0.11 -6.96 11.73
CA SER A 53 -0.19 -7.35 13.11
C SER A 53 -1.68 -7.46 13.43
N TRP A 54 -2.54 -6.70 12.73
CA TRP A 54 -3.98 -6.63 12.99
C TRP A 54 -4.79 -7.53 12.04
N THR A 55 -4.50 -7.48 10.73
CA THR A 55 -5.25 -8.18 9.69
C THR A 55 -4.64 -9.51 9.26
N GLY A 56 -3.41 -9.79 9.69
CA GLY A 56 -2.59 -10.85 9.09
C GLY A 56 -1.99 -10.44 7.74
N ILE A 57 -1.40 -11.42 7.06
CA ILE A 57 -0.71 -11.22 5.78
C ILE A 57 -1.74 -11.14 4.63
N PHE A 58 -1.67 -10.07 3.84
CA PHE A 58 -2.46 -9.92 2.62
C PHE A 58 -2.07 -10.97 1.58
N THR A 59 -2.99 -11.41 0.73
CA THR A 59 -2.68 -12.35 -0.36
C THR A 59 -2.27 -11.67 -1.66
N ASN A 60 -2.69 -10.41 -1.85
CA ASN A 60 -2.33 -9.62 -3.02
C ASN A 60 -2.28 -8.12 -2.66
N ILE A 61 -1.15 -7.49 -2.96
CA ILE A 61 -0.94 -6.06 -2.77
C ILE A 61 -1.02 -5.33 -4.12
N ILE A 62 -1.98 -4.41 -4.23
CA ILE A 62 -2.06 -3.47 -5.36
C ILE A 62 -1.76 -2.08 -4.82
N SER A 63 -0.74 -1.44 -5.36
CA SER A 63 -0.36 -0.06 -5.09
C SER A 63 -0.32 0.75 -6.39
N ASP A 64 -0.29 2.06 -6.29
CA ASP A 64 0.03 2.94 -7.39
C ASP A 64 1.55 2.89 -7.71
N ARG A 65 2.04 3.83 -8.54
CA ARG A 65 3.44 3.88 -9.00
C ARG A 65 4.34 4.77 -8.16
N ASP A 66 3.97 5.04 -6.91
CA ASP A 66 4.83 5.80 -6.00
C ASP A 66 6.24 5.17 -5.91
N PRO A 67 7.32 5.97 -5.92
CA PRO A 67 8.70 5.48 -5.81
C PRO A 67 8.91 4.56 -4.60
N LYS A 68 8.18 4.76 -3.49
CA LYS A 68 8.26 3.93 -2.29
C LYS A 68 7.85 2.49 -2.61
N PHE A 69 6.79 2.29 -3.39
CA PHE A 69 6.26 0.98 -3.77
C PHE A 69 6.97 0.33 -4.97
N THR A 70 7.82 1.07 -5.69
CA THR A 70 8.63 0.52 -6.80
C THR A 70 10.09 0.26 -6.40
N SER A 71 10.46 0.69 -5.19
CA SER A 71 11.80 0.53 -4.62
C SER A 71 12.26 -0.93 -4.49
N ALA A 72 13.57 -1.15 -4.44
CA ALA A 72 14.16 -2.47 -4.20
C ALA A 72 13.74 -3.04 -2.83
N LEU A 73 13.65 -2.18 -1.82
CA LEU A 73 13.19 -2.55 -0.48
C LEU A 73 11.77 -3.09 -0.52
N TRP A 74 10.85 -2.41 -1.21
CA TRP A 74 9.46 -2.85 -1.31
C TRP A 74 9.32 -4.21 -2.00
N LYS A 75 10.12 -4.45 -3.05
CA LYS A 75 10.20 -5.77 -3.72
C LYS A 75 10.63 -6.87 -2.75
N ILE A 76 11.64 -6.59 -1.93
CA ILE A 76 12.13 -7.54 -0.92
C ILE A 76 11.07 -7.77 0.17
N PHE A 77 10.48 -6.69 0.69
CA PHE A 77 9.44 -6.73 1.71
C PHE A 77 8.21 -7.55 1.28
N THR A 78 7.67 -7.29 0.09
CA THR A 78 6.53 -8.03 -0.46
C THR A 78 6.86 -9.50 -0.72
N LYS A 79 8.09 -9.81 -1.15
CA LYS A 79 8.58 -11.19 -1.26
C LYS A 79 8.60 -11.88 0.11
N TYR A 80 9.04 -11.21 1.17
CA TYR A 80 8.99 -11.75 2.54
C TYR A 80 7.55 -11.98 3.04
N LEU A 81 6.59 -11.16 2.60
CA LEU A 81 5.17 -11.37 2.85
C LEU A 81 4.54 -12.47 1.97
N GLY A 82 5.34 -13.24 1.24
CA GLY A 82 4.84 -14.33 0.39
C GLY A 82 4.05 -13.86 -0.85
N GLN A 83 4.20 -12.59 -1.26
CA GLN A 83 3.52 -12.08 -2.46
C GLN A 83 4.25 -12.54 -3.73
N ASN A 84 3.50 -13.15 -4.65
CA ASN A 84 3.98 -13.35 -6.03
C ASN A 84 3.87 -12.03 -6.79
N TYR A 85 5.01 -11.43 -7.14
CA TYR A 85 5.09 -10.13 -7.79
C TYR A 85 4.59 -10.21 -9.26
N PRO A 86 3.52 -9.49 -9.61
CA PRO A 86 3.63 -8.59 -10.76
C PRO A 86 3.06 -7.23 -10.34
N SER A 87 3.79 -6.45 -9.53
CA SER A 87 3.26 -5.23 -8.87
C SER A 87 3.00 -4.04 -9.80
N LEU A 88 2.85 -4.26 -11.11
CA LEU A 88 2.48 -3.24 -12.08
C LEU A 88 1.39 -3.85 -12.95
N GLN A 89 0.12 -3.68 -12.57
CA GLN A 89 -0.92 -3.67 -13.59
C GLN A 89 -0.73 -2.33 -14.33
N PRO A 90 -0.40 -2.32 -15.64
CA PRO A 90 -0.46 -1.10 -16.42
C PRO A 90 -1.89 -0.59 -16.37
N THR A 91 -2.09 0.72 -16.25
CA THR A 91 -3.41 1.38 -16.30
C THR A 91 -4.09 1.29 -17.67
N THR A 92 -3.77 0.30 -18.49
CA THR A 92 -4.59 -0.03 -19.65
C THR A 92 -5.85 -0.72 -19.14
N HIS A 93 -6.98 -0.07 -19.36
CA HIS A 93 -8.31 -0.69 -19.38
C HIS A 93 -8.22 -2.02 -20.17
N LYS A 94 -8.00 -3.14 -19.49
CA LYS A 94 -8.29 -4.45 -20.06
C LYS A 94 -9.80 -4.62 -19.96
N PRO A 95 -10.55 -4.74 -21.07
CA PRO A 95 -11.93 -5.18 -20.96
C PRO A 95 -11.92 -6.56 -20.28
N MET A 96 -12.73 -6.70 -19.23
CA MET A 96 -13.00 -7.98 -18.59
C MET A 96 -13.56 -8.94 -19.65
N VAL A 97 -12.74 -9.84 -20.16
CA VAL A 97 -13.22 -11.03 -20.87
C VAL A 97 -13.35 -12.14 -19.82
N TRP A 98 -14.59 -12.43 -19.44
CA TRP A 98 -14.93 -13.67 -18.77
C TRP A 98 -14.76 -14.80 -19.79
N LEU A 99 -13.78 -15.68 -19.63
CA LEU A 99 -13.88 -17.01 -20.23
C LEU A 99 -14.87 -17.81 -19.38
N LYS A 100 -16.12 -17.85 -19.87
CA LYS A 100 -17.13 -18.82 -19.46
C LYS A 100 -16.62 -20.23 -19.80
N GLY A 101 -16.75 -21.14 -18.85
CA GLY A 101 -16.98 -22.55 -19.16
C GLY A 101 -18.38 -22.74 -19.72
#